data_AF-A0A2E9FER0-F1
#
_entry.id   AF-A0A2E9FER0-F1
#
_cell.length_a   1.000
_cell.length_b   1.000
_cell.length_c   1.000
_cell.angle_alpha   90.00
_cell.angle_beta   90.00
_cell.angle_gamma   90.00
#
_symmetry.space_group_name_H-M   'P 1'
#
loop_
_entity.id
_entity.type
_entity.pdbx_description
1 polymer ?
#
loop_
_entity_poly.entity_id
_entity_poly.type
_entity_poly.pdbx_seq_one_letter_code
_entity_poly.pdbx_strand_id
1 'polypeptide(L)'
;MVKLTQKNRPDRQTISACRCLKTAIRWCFLYILAIAVLADPPSKVLTLREQYSQFAASGSGNVVNGRKIFEDKEKANCKSCHIVNDEGRSVGPDLSIIGDTYNKEHLINTLLTHLPIFHQDIVQQLL
;
A
#
# COMPACT_ATOMS: atom_id res chain seq x y z
N MET A 1 3.89 -39.80 67.27
CA MET A 1 3.65 -38.55 66.51
C MET A 1 4.14 -38.75 65.08
N VAL A 2 3.27 -38.97 64.09
CA VAL A 2 3.38 -38.47 62.70
C VAL A 2 1.96 -38.49 62.13
N LYS A 3 1.34 -37.33 61.90
CA LYS A 3 0.08 -37.22 61.14
C LYS A 3 0.42 -37.25 59.65
N LEU A 4 -0.04 -38.28 58.93
CA LEU A 4 0.05 -38.34 57.47
C LEU A 4 -0.87 -37.28 56.87
N THR A 5 -0.30 -36.31 56.15
CA THR A 5 -1.03 -35.25 55.46
C THR A 5 -1.77 -35.82 54.25
N GLN A 6 -3.11 -35.78 54.30
CA GLN A 6 -4.00 -36.06 53.17
C GLN A 6 -3.67 -35.10 52.01
N LYS A 7 -3.04 -35.62 50.96
CA LYS A 7 -2.80 -34.88 49.70
C LYS A 7 -4.12 -34.77 48.93
N ASN A 8 -4.76 -33.61 49.05
CA ASN A 8 -6.04 -33.32 48.42
C ASN A 8 -5.88 -33.40 46.89
N ARG A 9 -6.55 -34.35 46.22
CA ARG A 9 -6.56 -34.46 44.75
C ARG A 9 -7.61 -33.51 44.18
N PRO A 10 -7.25 -32.65 43.21
CA PRO A 10 -8.21 -31.71 42.61
C PRO A 10 -9.31 -32.49 41.87
N ASP A 11 -10.55 -32.03 42.05
CA ASP A 11 -11.74 -32.70 41.54
C ASP A 11 -11.84 -32.62 39.99
N ARG A 12 -12.61 -33.53 39.39
CA ARG A 12 -12.77 -33.62 37.93
C ARG A 12 -13.43 -32.37 37.32
N GLN A 13 -14.28 -31.67 38.06
CA GLN A 13 -14.93 -30.42 37.67
C GLN A 13 -13.91 -29.27 37.59
N THR A 14 -13.00 -29.15 38.57
CA THR A 14 -11.88 -28.19 38.50
C THR A 14 -10.92 -28.48 37.32
N ILE A 15 -10.68 -29.75 36.98
CA ILE A 15 -9.88 -30.12 35.80
C ILE A 15 -10.58 -29.78 34.47
N SER A 16 -11.91 -29.94 34.39
CA SER A 16 -12.72 -29.63 33.21
C SER A 16 -12.81 -28.12 32.94
N ALA A 17 -13.04 -27.33 34.00
CA ALA A 17 -13.08 -25.87 33.92
C ALA A 17 -11.74 -25.27 33.46
N CYS A 18 -10.61 -25.81 33.95
CA CYS A 18 -9.28 -25.42 33.48
C CYS A 18 -9.02 -25.78 32.01
N ARG A 19 -9.67 -26.82 31.47
CA ARG A 19 -9.50 -27.24 30.08
C ARG A 19 -10.24 -26.30 29.13
N CYS A 20 -11.48 -25.92 29.46
CA CYS A 20 -12.26 -24.92 28.71
C CYS A 20 -11.61 -23.53 28.73
N LEU A 21 -11.02 -23.13 29.86
CA LEU A 21 -10.31 -21.86 29.96
C LEU A 21 -9.05 -21.84 29.07
N LYS A 22 -8.29 -22.94 29.05
CA LYS A 22 -7.10 -23.06 28.18
C LYS A 22 -7.45 -23.09 26.70
N THR A 23 -8.56 -23.73 26.32
CA THR A 23 -9.03 -23.71 24.93
C THR A 23 -9.54 -22.33 24.53
N ALA A 24 -10.30 -21.65 25.39
CA ALA A 24 -10.76 -20.28 25.13
C ALA A 24 -9.58 -19.30 24.96
N ILE A 25 -8.58 -19.36 25.84
CA ILE A 25 -7.37 -18.54 25.74
C ILE A 25 -6.63 -18.80 24.42
N ARG A 26 -6.51 -20.07 24.01
CA ARG A 26 -5.86 -20.44 22.74
C ARG A 26 -6.63 -19.93 21.54
N TRP A 27 -7.96 -19.99 21.55
CA TRP A 27 -8.81 -19.45 20.48
C TRP A 27 -8.78 -17.92 20.43
N CYS A 28 -8.80 -17.24 21.58
CA CYS A 28 -8.59 -15.79 21.65
C CYS A 28 -7.21 -15.40 21.09
N PHE A 29 -6.15 -16.15 21.42
CA PHE A 29 -4.81 -15.91 20.87
C PHE A 29 -4.76 -16.09 19.36
N LEU A 30 -5.37 -17.15 18.83
CA LEU A 30 -5.43 -17.40 17.38
C LEU A 30 -6.24 -16.32 16.66
N TYR A 31 -7.34 -15.85 17.26
CA TYR A 31 -8.16 -14.78 16.72
C TYR A 31 -7.42 -13.42 16.72
N ILE A 32 -6.72 -13.09 17.82
CA ILE A 32 -5.89 -11.88 17.92
C ILE A 32 -4.72 -11.94 16.93
N LEU A 33 -4.05 -13.08 16.78
CA LEU A 33 -2.98 -13.27 15.80
C LEU A 33 -3.50 -13.12 14.37
N ALA A 34 -4.68 -13.67 14.06
CA ALA A 34 -5.32 -13.49 12.76
C ALA A 34 -5.65 -12.02 12.46
N ILE A 35 -6.15 -11.26 13.44
CA ILE A 35 -6.39 -9.82 13.29
C ILE A 35 -5.09 -9.05 13.03
N ALA A 36 -4.01 -9.37 13.76
CA ALA A 36 -2.71 -8.72 13.57
C ALA A 36 -2.09 -8.99 12.19
N VAL A 37 -2.34 -10.15 11.59
CA VAL A 37 -1.88 -10.49 10.23
C VAL A 37 -2.69 -9.77 9.15
N LEU A 38 -3.98 -9.50 9.38
CA LEU A 38 -4.86 -8.82 8.42
C LEU A 38 -4.76 -7.28 8.48
N ALA A 39 -4.16 -6.74 9.53
CA ALA A 39 -3.90 -5.31 9.64
C ALA A 39 -2.60 -4.96 8.90
N ASP A 40 -2.66 -4.80 7.58
CA ASP A 40 -1.57 -4.14 6.86
C ASP A 40 -1.40 -2.71 7.41
N PRO A 41 -0.22 -2.36 7.97
CA PRO A 41 -0.03 -1.03 8.50
C PRO A 41 -0.03 0.00 7.35
N PRO A 42 -0.69 1.17 7.49
CA PRO A 42 -0.71 2.22 6.48
C PRO A 42 0.68 2.81 6.16
N SER A 43 1.73 2.35 6.85
CA SER A 43 3.11 2.84 6.72
C SER A 43 3.78 2.48 5.39
N LYS A 44 3.40 1.38 4.72
CA LYS A 44 4.09 0.95 3.47
C LYS A 44 3.77 1.82 2.25
N VAL A 45 2.61 2.47 2.22
CA VAL A 45 2.20 3.31 1.07
C VAL A 45 3.03 4.59 1.02
N LEU A 46 3.25 5.22 2.18
CA LEU A 46 4.06 6.43 2.28
C LEU A 46 5.52 6.16 1.90
N THR A 47 6.07 5.01 2.30
CA THR A 47 7.46 4.65 2.00
C THR A 47 7.68 4.32 0.52
N LEU A 48 6.69 3.75 -0.18
CA LEU A 48 6.78 3.50 -1.62
C LEU A 48 6.71 4.81 -2.42
N ARG A 49 5.81 5.72 -2.05
CA ARG A 49 5.74 7.05 -2.67
C ARG A 49 7.07 7.79 -2.56
N GLU A 50 7.68 7.77 -1.37
CA GLU A 50 8.96 8.42 -1.13
C GLU A 50 10.06 7.80 -2.01
N GLN A 51 10.13 6.47 -2.09
CA GLN A 51 11.09 5.79 -2.97
C GLN A 51 10.93 6.19 -4.44
N TYR A 52 9.70 6.22 -4.95
CA TYR A 52 9.44 6.63 -6.34
C TYR A 52 9.72 8.11 -6.58
N SER A 53 9.43 8.98 -5.61
CA SER A 53 9.75 10.40 -5.68
C SER A 53 11.26 10.62 -5.80
N GLN A 54 12.05 9.96 -4.94
CA GLN A 54 13.52 10.03 -4.96
C GLN A 54 14.10 9.48 -6.27
N PHE A 55 13.57 8.36 -6.76
CA PHE A 55 13.98 7.79 -8.04
C PHE A 55 13.70 8.75 -9.21
N ALA A 56 12.47 9.29 -9.28
CA ALA A 56 12.10 10.21 -10.35
C ALA A 56 12.87 11.54 -10.27
N ALA A 57 13.17 12.02 -9.06
CA ALA A 57 13.94 13.25 -8.84
C ALA A 57 15.39 13.11 -9.31
N SER A 58 16.03 11.97 -9.05
CA SER A 58 17.43 11.69 -9.40
C SER A 58 17.65 11.25 -10.86
N GLY A 59 16.64 10.65 -11.52
CA GLY A 59 16.74 10.20 -12.91
C GLY A 59 16.53 11.30 -13.95
N SER A 60 17.04 11.11 -15.18
CA SER A 60 16.86 12.06 -16.29
C SER A 60 15.57 11.85 -17.10
N GLY A 61 14.85 10.75 -16.89
CA GLY A 61 13.67 10.38 -17.69
C GLY A 61 13.99 10.08 -19.16
N ASN A 62 13.03 9.50 -19.89
CA ASN A 62 13.12 9.28 -21.33
C ASN A 62 11.87 9.83 -22.01
N VAL A 63 12.03 10.87 -22.83
CA VAL A 63 10.94 11.60 -23.48
C VAL A 63 10.13 10.70 -24.44
N VAL A 64 10.79 9.79 -25.16
CA VAL A 64 10.13 8.86 -26.08
C VAL A 64 9.25 7.87 -25.32
N ASN A 65 9.75 7.32 -24.20
CA ASN A 65 8.95 6.44 -23.36
C ASN A 65 7.82 7.18 -22.66
N GLY A 66 8.07 8.41 -22.17
CA GLY A 66 7.05 9.27 -21.58
C GLY A 66 5.89 9.54 -22.55
N ARG A 67 6.20 9.85 -23.82
CA ARG A 67 5.18 10.00 -24.87
C ARG A 67 4.36 8.74 -25.06
N LYS A 68 4.99 7.57 -25.13
CA LYS A 68 4.28 6.29 -25.25
C LYS A 68 3.31 6.11 -24.09
N ILE A 69 3.74 6.30 -22.84
CA ILE A 69 2.88 6.14 -21.66
C ILE A 69 1.71 7.15 -21.68
N PHE A 70 1.96 8.39 -22.13
CA PHE A 70 0.96 9.44 -22.24
C PHE A 70 -0.16 9.10 -23.24
N GLU A 71 0.18 8.44 -24.34
CA GLU A 71 -0.72 8.13 -25.46
C GLU A 71 -1.31 6.72 -25.40
N ASP A 72 -0.69 5.80 -24.66
CA ASP A 72 -1.06 4.39 -24.59
C ASP A 72 -2.32 4.18 -23.75
N LYS A 73 -3.34 3.59 -24.39
CA LYS A 73 -4.65 3.31 -23.82
C LYS A 73 -4.62 2.28 -22.70
N GLU A 74 -3.65 1.37 -22.73
CA GLU A 74 -3.49 0.30 -21.74
C GLU A 74 -2.60 0.72 -20.57
N LYS A 75 -2.01 1.94 -20.63
CA LYS A 75 -1.18 2.51 -19.57
C LYS A 75 -1.87 3.69 -18.89
N ALA A 76 -1.26 4.87 -18.92
CA ALA A 76 -1.79 6.05 -18.24
C ALA A 76 -2.85 6.77 -19.10
N ASN A 77 -2.80 6.64 -20.43
CA ASN A 77 -3.76 7.21 -21.38
C ASN A 77 -4.10 8.69 -21.11
N CYS A 78 -3.12 9.49 -20.72
CA CYS A 78 -3.29 10.90 -20.35
C CYS A 78 -3.92 11.73 -21.48
N LYS A 79 -3.62 11.38 -22.74
CA LYS A 79 -4.19 12.01 -23.96
C LYS A 79 -5.71 11.89 -24.05
N SER A 80 -6.32 10.93 -23.34
CA SER A 80 -7.78 10.81 -23.28
C SER A 80 -8.46 11.98 -22.56
N CYS A 81 -7.71 12.73 -21.73
CA CYS A 81 -8.24 13.86 -20.97
C CYS A 81 -7.50 15.17 -21.22
N HIS A 82 -6.20 15.15 -21.55
CA HIS A 82 -5.39 16.36 -21.68
C HIS A 82 -4.96 16.63 -23.12
N ILE A 83 -4.72 17.91 -23.43
CA ILE A 83 -4.12 18.39 -24.69
C ILE A 83 -2.61 18.61 -24.50
N VAL A 84 -1.84 18.29 -25.54
CA VAL A 84 -0.44 18.71 -25.71
C VAL A 84 -0.23 19.08 -27.18
N ASN A 85 0.19 20.32 -27.46
CA ASN A 85 0.40 20.86 -28.81
C ASN A 85 -0.79 20.59 -29.73
N ASP A 86 -1.99 21.00 -29.30
CA ASP A 86 -3.28 20.80 -30.01
C ASP A 86 -3.72 19.35 -30.20
N GLU A 87 -3.00 18.36 -29.66
CA GLU A 87 -3.39 16.96 -29.71
C GLU A 87 -3.97 16.46 -28.39
N GLY A 88 -5.13 15.80 -28.44
CA GLY A 88 -5.75 15.14 -27.29
C GLY A 88 -7.24 15.47 -27.17
N ARG A 89 -7.72 15.57 -25.93
CA ARG A 89 -9.09 15.99 -25.61
C ARG A 89 -9.07 17.11 -24.58
N SER A 90 -9.99 18.06 -24.68
CA SER A 90 -10.11 19.19 -23.76
C SER A 90 -11.00 18.88 -22.54
N VAL A 91 -10.73 17.77 -21.85
CA VAL A 91 -11.49 17.40 -20.62
C VAL A 91 -10.80 17.96 -19.37
N GLY A 92 -9.48 17.78 -19.31
CA GLY A 92 -8.58 18.39 -18.33
C GLY A 92 -7.83 19.58 -18.93
N PRO A 93 -7.02 20.27 -18.11
CA PRO A 93 -6.23 21.43 -18.55
C PRO A 93 -5.23 21.06 -19.65
N ASP A 94 -4.92 22.03 -20.50
CA ASP A 94 -3.86 21.93 -21.50
C ASP A 94 -2.48 21.81 -20.82
N LEU A 95 -1.69 20.82 -21.22
CA LEU A 95 -0.37 20.53 -20.68
C LEU A 95 0.76 20.99 -21.60
N SER A 96 0.47 21.69 -22.70
CA SER A 96 1.47 22.12 -23.70
C SER A 96 2.62 22.94 -23.10
N ILE A 97 2.33 23.76 -22.09
CA ILE A 97 3.31 24.64 -21.41
C ILE A 97 3.61 24.20 -19.96
N ILE A 98 3.23 22.97 -19.59
CA ILE A 98 3.27 22.55 -18.19
C ILE A 98 4.70 22.55 -17.61
N GLY A 99 5.71 22.28 -18.46
CA GLY A 99 7.12 22.30 -18.07
C GLY A 99 7.67 23.68 -17.74
N ASP A 100 7.06 24.74 -18.30
CA ASP A 100 7.42 26.13 -17.98
C ASP A 100 6.68 26.62 -16.73
N THR A 101 5.54 26.00 -16.41
CA THR A 101 4.66 26.39 -15.30
C THR A 101 5.11 25.77 -13.97
N TYR A 102 5.49 24.49 -13.99
CA TYR A 102 5.82 23.73 -12.78
C TYR A 102 7.19 23.09 -12.87
N ASN A 103 7.92 23.11 -11.76
CA ASN A 103 9.20 22.44 -11.66
C ASN A 103 9.04 20.90 -11.61
N LYS A 104 10.14 20.20 -11.85
CA LYS A 104 10.19 18.74 -11.89
C LYS A 104 9.61 18.07 -10.63
N GLU A 105 9.95 18.58 -9.45
CA GLU A 105 9.48 18.03 -8.18
C GLU A 105 7.96 18.14 -8.04
N HIS A 106 7.39 19.28 -8.43
CA HIS A 106 5.95 19.49 -8.42
C HIS A 106 5.26 18.51 -9.37
N LEU A 107 5.77 18.33 -10.58
CA LEU A 107 5.21 17.38 -11.54
C LEU A 107 5.26 15.93 -11.03
N ILE A 108 6.39 15.52 -10.44
CA ILE A 108 6.54 14.19 -9.82
C ILE A 108 5.49 14.00 -8.73
N ASN A 109 5.35 14.97 -7.84
CA ASN A 109 4.39 14.90 -6.75
C ASN A 109 2.95 14.85 -7.24
N THR A 110 2.60 15.63 -8.25
CA THR A 110 1.27 15.63 -8.87
C THR A 110 0.98 14.25 -9.48
N LEU A 111 1.91 13.68 -10.24
CA LEU A 111 1.75 12.33 -10.79
C LEU A 111 1.58 11.28 -9.68
N LEU A 112 2.43 11.29 -8.65
CA LEU A 112 2.36 10.33 -7.55
C LEU A 112 1.14 10.50 -6.63
N THR A 113 0.56 11.69 -6.56
CA THR A 113 -0.62 11.97 -5.72
C THR A 113 -1.91 11.57 -6.43
N HIS A 114 -1.97 11.76 -7.75
CA HIS A 114 -3.16 11.48 -8.54
C HIS A 114 -3.17 10.09 -9.16
N LEU A 115 -2.07 9.35 -9.12
CA LEU A 115 -2.09 7.91 -9.35
C LEU A 115 -2.88 7.28 -8.19
N PRO A 116 -4.13 6.83 -8.42
CA PRO A 116 -4.84 6.12 -7.38
C PRO A 116 -4.05 4.85 -7.05
N ILE A 117 -4.38 4.28 -5.90
CA ILE A 117 -3.87 3.04 -5.28
C ILE A 117 -3.92 1.79 -6.21
N PHE A 118 -4.23 1.92 -7.51
CA PHE A 118 -4.69 0.84 -8.39
C PHE A 118 -3.71 0.30 -9.44
N HIS A 119 -2.52 0.86 -9.65
CA HIS A 119 -1.56 0.22 -10.55
C HIS A 119 -0.12 0.42 -10.06
N GLN A 120 0.31 -0.46 -9.15
CA GLN A 120 1.74 -0.62 -8.86
C GLN A 120 2.55 -1.02 -10.11
N ASP A 121 1.91 -1.43 -11.21
CA ASP A 121 2.57 -1.88 -12.43
C ASP A 121 3.03 -0.77 -13.39
N ILE A 122 2.46 0.45 -13.34
CA ILE A 122 2.89 1.53 -14.26
C ILE A 122 4.28 2.04 -13.88
N VAL A 123 4.62 2.04 -12.60
CA VAL A 123 5.93 2.54 -12.13
C VAL A 123 7.06 1.53 -12.38
N GLN A 124 6.76 0.23 -12.37
CA GLN A 124 7.75 -0.81 -12.69
C GLN A 124 8.16 -0.80 -14.18
N GLN A 125 7.35 -0.24 -15.07
CA GLN A 125 7.62 -0.14 -16.52
C GLN A 125 8.40 1.12 -16.92
N LEU A 126 8.72 2.01 -15.96
CA LEU A 126 9.56 3.20 -16.17
C LEU A 126 11.05 2.94 -15.93
N LEU A 127 11.41 1.77 -15.40
CA LEU A 127 12.76 1.20 -15.33
C LEU A 127 13.04 0.35 -16.57
#